data_AF-A7H2J8-F1
#
_entry.id   AF-A7H2J8-F1
#
_cell.length_a   1.000
_cell.length_b   1.000
_cell.length_c   1.000
_cell.angle_alpha   90.00
_cell.angle_beta   90.00
_cell.angle_gamma   90.00
#
_symmetry.space_group_name_H-M   'P 1'
#
loop_
_entity.id
_entity.type
_entity.pdbx_description
1 polymer ?
#
loop_
_entity_poly.entity_id
_entity_poly.type
_entity_poly.pdbx_seq_one_letter_code
_entity_poly.pdbx_strand_id
1 'polypeptide(L)' 'MGGWSSPSHWLIILLIVVLLFGAKKIPELAKGLGKGIKTFKDEMNNDDEVAKNTQKIEENKNTTNNTNADASIDETKKA' A
#
# COMPACT_ATOMS: atom_id res chain seq x y z
N MET A 1 38.70 19.12 0.72
CA MET A 1 37.36 19.50 0.22
C MET A 1 36.57 18.22 -0.02
N GLY A 2 35.79 17.77 0.98
CA GLY A 2 34.85 16.66 0.77
C GLY A 2 33.72 17.16 -0.11
N GLY A 3 33.58 16.59 -1.30
CA GLY A 3 32.67 17.08 -2.35
C GLY A 3 31.20 17.02 -1.95
N TRP A 4 30.40 17.86 -2.60
CA TRP A 4 28.93 17.90 -2.49
C TRP A 4 28.22 16.58 -2.82
N SER A 5 28.95 15.56 -3.25
CA SER A 5 28.48 14.19 -3.49
C SER A 5 28.38 13.32 -2.22
N SER A 6 28.61 13.88 -1.03
CA SER A 6 28.46 13.11 0.21
C SER A 6 26.99 12.71 0.44
N PRO A 7 26.69 11.42 0.72
CA PRO A 7 25.33 10.96 1.06
C PRO A 7 24.68 11.77 2.20
N SER A 8 25.48 12.28 3.14
CA SER A 8 25.00 13.15 4.22
C SER A 8 24.40 14.48 3.71
N HIS A 9 24.86 14.99 2.56
CA HIS A 9 24.32 16.22 1.96
C HIS A 9 22.90 16.01 1.42
N TRP A 10 22.61 14.84 0.86
CA TRP A 10 21.25 14.47 0.46
C TRP A 10 20.32 14.36 1.67
N LEU A 11 20.82 13.93 2.83
CA LEU A 11 20.00 13.86 4.03
C LEU A 11 19.56 15.26 4.52
N ILE A 12 20.47 16.25 4.47
CA ILE A 12 20.11 17.63 4.84
C ILE A 12 19.14 18.23 3.83
N ILE A 13 19.33 18.01 2.51
CA ILE A 13 18.37 18.52 1.51
C ILE A 13 16.98 17.91 1.74
N LEU A 14 16.91 16.61 2.03
CA LEU A 14 15.66 15.91 2.32
C LEU A 14 15.00 16.48 3.57
N LEU A 15 15.78 16.79 4.62
CA LEU A 15 15.27 17.42 5.83
C LEU A 15 14.64 18.79 5.55
N ILE A 16 15.31 19.65 4.77
CA ILE A 16 14.76 20.96 4.37
C ILE A 16 13.48 20.79 3.55
N VAL A 17 13.47 19.87 2.58
CA VAL A 17 12.28 19.59 1.75
C VAL A 17 11.12 19.10 2.62
N VAL A 18 11.38 18.18 3.55
CA VAL A 18 10.38 17.67 4.50
C VAL A 18 9.90 18.77 5.45
N LEU A 19 10.71 19.76 5.78
CA LEU A 19 10.29 20.88 6.63
C LEU A 19 9.41 21.88 5.87
N LEU A 20 9.76 22.19 4.61
CA LEU A 20 8.98 23.09 3.75
C LEU A 20 7.62 22.50 3.38
N PHE A 21 7.61 21.25 2.94
CA PHE A 21 6.37 20.57 2.56
C PHE A 21 5.66 19.95 3.78
N GLY A 22 6.37 19.64 4.85
CA GLY A 22 5.88 18.81 5.95
C GLY A 22 5.92 17.31 5.59
N ALA A 23 6.35 16.46 6.51
CA ALA A 23 6.36 15.00 6.34
C ALA A 23 4.98 14.40 6.02
N LYS A 24 3.90 15.13 6.33
CA LYS A 24 2.52 14.75 6.05
C LYS A 24 2.06 15.07 4.62
N LYS A 25 2.67 16.04 3.93
CA LYS A 25 2.24 16.42 2.56
C LYS A 25 2.82 15.50 1.49
N ILE A 26 4.06 15.05 1.63
CA ILE A 26 4.65 14.07 0.71
C ILE A 26 3.76 12.83 0.53
N PRO A 27 3.28 12.15 1.59
CA PRO A 27 2.38 11.01 1.43
C PRO A 27 0.98 11.39 0.93
N GLU A 28 0.49 12.60 1.23
CA GLU A 28 -0.79 13.10 0.72
C GLU A 28 -0.74 13.32 -0.81
N LEU A 29 0.31 13.98 -1.30
CA LEU A 29 0.57 14.18 -2.72
C LEU A 29 0.84 12.84 -3.42
N ALA A 30 1.66 11.97 -2.84
CA ALA A 30 1.93 10.65 -3.40
C ALA A 30 0.66 9.78 -3.48
N LYS A 31 -0.24 9.87 -2.51
CA LYS A 31 -1.54 9.18 -2.55
C LYS A 31 -2.47 9.74 -3.62
N GLY A 32 -2.51 11.06 -3.80
CA GLY A 32 -3.26 11.71 -4.87
C GLY A 32 -2.75 11.36 -6.26
N LEU A 33 -1.43 11.50 -6.47
CA LEU A 33 -0.75 11.13 -7.71
C LEU A 33 -0.88 9.63 -7.99
N GLY A 34 -0.71 8.77 -6.99
CA GLY A 34 -0.84 7.32 -7.14
C GLY A 34 -2.26 6.89 -7.52
N LYS A 35 -3.30 7.52 -6.94
CA LYS A 35 -4.68 7.32 -7.37
C LYS A 35 -4.90 7.79 -8.81
N GLY A 36 -4.43 8.98 -9.16
CA GLY A 36 -4.56 9.53 -10.52
C GLY A 36 -3.84 8.70 -11.58
N ILE A 37 -2.61 8.24 -11.31
CA ILE A 37 -1.88 7.31 -12.19
C ILE A 37 -2.63 5.98 -12.31
N LYS A 38 -3.21 5.48 -11.21
CA LYS A 38 -3.93 4.21 -11.21
C LYS A 38 -5.21 4.31 -12.03
N THR A 39 -6.04 5.34 -11.83
CA THR A 39 -7.25 5.57 -12.62
C THR A 39 -6.90 5.80 -14.09
N PHE A 40 -5.88 6.61 -14.38
CA PHE A 40 -5.42 6.84 -15.75
C PHE A 40 -4.96 5.55 -16.45
N LYS A 41 -4.24 4.69 -15.73
CA LYS A 41 -3.83 3.37 -16.21
C LYS A 41 -5.04 2.46 -16.41
N ASP A 42 -5.98 2.44 -15.46
CA ASP A 42 -7.18 1.61 -15.50
C ASP A 42 -8.14 2.05 -16.63
N GLU A 43 -8.25 3.35 -16.91
CA GLU A 43 -8.99 3.91 -18.07
C GLU A 43 -8.33 3.50 -19.38
N MET A 44 -7.00 3.68 -19.50
CA MET A 44 -6.27 3.28 -20.71
C MET A 44 -6.23 1.76 -20.91
N ASN A 45 -6.35 0.98 -19.83
CA ASN A 45 -6.52 -0.47 -19.95
C ASN A 45 -7.98 -0.86 -20.12
N ASN A 46 -8.99 -0.02 -19.86
CA ASN A 46 -10.38 -0.37 -20.17
C ASN A 46 -10.62 -0.47 -21.67
N ASP A 47 -9.87 0.31 -22.47
CA ASP A 47 -9.84 0.13 -23.92
C ASP A 47 -9.24 -1.23 -24.32
N ASP A 48 -8.40 -1.87 -23.49
CA ASP A 48 -7.70 -3.10 -23.86
C ASP A 48 -8.09 -4.37 -23.07
N GLU A 49 -8.25 -4.39 -21.74
CA GLU A 49 -8.72 -5.56 -20.94
C GLU A 49 -9.26 -5.17 -19.54
N VAL A 50 -10.58 -4.98 -19.40
CA VAL A 50 -11.33 -4.51 -18.21
C VAL A 50 -11.20 -5.34 -16.91
N ALA A 51 -10.58 -6.53 -16.89
CA ALA A 51 -10.83 -7.48 -15.79
C ALA A 51 -9.68 -7.74 -14.80
N LYS A 52 -8.41 -7.43 -15.09
CA LYS A 52 -7.32 -8.08 -14.34
C LYS A 52 -6.95 -7.47 -12.99
N ASN A 53 -7.35 -6.24 -12.65
CA ASN A 53 -6.85 -5.57 -11.43
C ASN A 53 -7.86 -5.35 -10.30
N THR A 54 -9.17 -5.39 -10.58
CA THR A 54 -10.20 -5.23 -9.53
C THR A 54 -10.06 -6.29 -8.43
N GLN A 55 -9.55 -7.49 -8.77
CA GLN A 55 -9.31 -8.61 -7.86
C GLN A 55 -8.34 -8.32 -6.71
N LYS A 56 -7.49 -7.27 -6.74
CA LYS A 56 -6.53 -7.02 -5.63
C LYS A 56 -7.05 -6.08 -4.55
N ILE A 57 -8.18 -5.38 -4.75
CA ILE A 57 -8.62 -4.32 -3.84
C ILE A 57 -9.74 -4.74 -2.89
N GLU A 58 -10.47 -5.82 -3.18
CA GLU A 58 -11.57 -6.24 -2.29
C GLU A 58 -11.15 -7.17 -1.15
N GLU A 59 -9.99 -7.84 -1.21
CA GLU A 59 -9.68 -8.87 -0.21
C GLU A 59 -9.18 -8.32 1.16
N ASN A 60 -8.66 -7.10 1.25
CA ASN A 60 -7.99 -6.67 2.50
C ASN A 60 -8.83 -5.77 3.43
N LYS A 61 -10.07 -5.43 3.11
CA LYS A 61 -10.89 -4.55 3.96
C LYS A 61 -11.77 -5.24 5.01
N ASN A 62 -11.75 -6.57 5.11
CA ASN A 62 -12.29 -7.29 6.26
C ASN A 62 -11.14 -7.78 7.16
N THR A 63 -10.55 -6.83 7.88
CA THR A 63 -10.08 -7.09 9.23
C THR A 63 -11.20 -7.71 10.07
N THR A 64 -10.84 -8.73 10.86
CA THR A 64 -11.46 -9.08 12.15
C THR A 64 -12.67 -10.01 12.09
N ASN A 65 -12.41 -11.32 12.16
CA ASN A 65 -12.98 -12.24 13.16
C ASN A 65 -12.37 -13.66 13.00
N ASN A 66 -11.06 -13.79 13.28
CA ASN A 66 -10.50 -15.08 13.67
C ASN A 66 -10.71 -15.22 15.19
N THR A 67 -11.73 -15.94 15.61
CA THR A 67 -11.80 -16.51 16.96
C THR A 67 -12.64 -17.79 16.95
N ASN A 68 -11.96 -18.91 16.70
CA ASN A 68 -11.93 -20.07 17.59
C ASN A 68 -13.28 -20.54 18.19
N ALA A 69 -14.07 -21.25 17.40
CA ALA A 69 -14.98 -22.31 17.83
C ALA A 69 -15.04 -23.26 16.63
N ASP A 70 -14.80 -24.56 16.70
CA ASP A 70 -14.78 -25.49 17.81
C ASP A 70 -13.89 -26.65 17.33
N ALA A 71 -12.98 -27.07 18.18
CA ALA A 71 -12.07 -28.16 17.88
C ALA A 71 -12.84 -29.47 17.89
N SER A 72 -12.46 -30.34 16.96
CA SER A 72 -12.85 -31.74 16.90
C SER A 72 -12.92 -32.41 18.28
N ILE A 73 -14.07 -33.00 18.62
CA ILE A 73 -14.21 -34.05 19.63
C ILE A 73 -14.86 -35.22 18.87
N ASP A 74 -14.02 -36.04 18.27
CA ASP A 74 -13.68 -37.38 18.77
C ASP A 74 -14.87 -38.33 18.66
N GLU A 75 -14.94 -39.02 17.51
CA GLU A 75 -15.85 -40.12 17.24
C GLU A 75 -15.49 -41.34 18.10
N THR A 76 -15.73 -41.25 19.42
CA THR A 76 -15.78 -42.42 20.29
C THR A 76 -17.10 -43.13 20.07
N LYS A 77 -17.16 -44.04 19.09
CA LYS A 77 -18.23 -45.06 19.06
C LYS A 77 -17.67 -46.44 18.76
N LYS A 78 -16.96 -46.95 19.76
CA LYS A 78 -16.94 -48.36 20.16
C LYS A 78 -18.37 -48.93 20.10
N ALA A 79 -18.70 -49.68 19.06
CA ALA A 79 -19.84 -50.58 18.99
C ALA A 79 -19.54 -51.68 17.96
#